data_AF-A0A816TV83-F1
#
_entry.id   AF-A0A816TV83-F1
#
_cell.length_a   1.000
_cell.length_b   1.000
_cell.length_c   1.000
_cell.angle_alpha   90.00
_cell.angle_beta   90.00
_cell.angle_gamma   90.00
#
_symmetry.space_group_name_H-M   'P 1'
#
loop_
_entity.id
_entity.type
_entity.pdbx_description
1 polymer ?
#
loop_
_entity_poly.entity_id
_entity_poly.type
_entity_poly.pdbx_seq_one_letter_code
_entity_poly.pdbx_strand_id
1 'polypeptide(L)'
;MEVWVTTKIEPDGVSWSKFLAVDMSPLTWFQFFSGGSFLIDEERRVVVVFDGDKNVSETSRNTAYFIGEDDYFKEVDLGEVTTCEVFPHAFSYVPSSVQINQTT
;
A
#
# COMPACT_ATOMS: atom_id res chain seq x y z
N MET A 1 2.55 11.72 7.62
CA MET A 1 2.30 10.28 7.79
C MET A 1 3.52 9.69 8.47
N GLU A 2 3.33 8.82 9.46
CA GLU A 2 4.41 8.05 10.05
C GLU A 2 4.13 6.55 9.89
N VAL A 3 5.15 5.79 9.53
CA VAL A 3 5.09 4.34 9.39
C VAL A 3 6.09 3.76 10.39
N TRP A 4 5.59 2.87 11.24
CA TRP A 4 6.37 2.21 12.28
C TRP A 4 6.39 0.72 11.99
N VAL A 5 7.56 0.11 12.12
CA VAL A 5 7.76 -1.33 11.90
C VAL A 5 8.29 -1.96 13.17
N THR A 6 7.83 -3.19 13.42
CA THR A 6 8.31 -4.00 14.54
C THR A 6 9.72 -4.50 14.24
N THR A 7 10.66 -4.22 15.13
CA THR A 7 12.05 -4.68 15.00
C THR A 7 12.33 -5.92 15.81
N LYS A 8 11.59 -6.12 16.91
CA LYS A 8 11.79 -7.25 17.83
C LYS A 8 10.47 -7.66 18.45
N ILE A 9 10.23 -8.96 18.49
CA ILE A 9 9.09 -9.58 19.16
C ILE A 9 9.65 -10.57 20.18
N GLU A 10 9.34 -10.37 21.45
CA GLU A 10 9.68 -11.24 22.58
C GLU A 10 8.40 -11.71 23.28
N PRO A 11 8.45 -12.77 24.10
CA PRO A 11 7.27 -13.27 24.80
C PRO A 11 6.57 -12.23 25.68
N ASP A 12 7.33 -11.25 26.19
CA ASP A 12 6.90 -10.22 27.14
C ASP A 12 6.85 -8.81 26.54
N GLY A 13 7.18 -8.63 25.25
CA GLY A 13 7.18 -7.30 24.65
C GLY A 13 7.46 -7.23 23.15
N VAL A 14 7.18 -6.05 22.58
CA VAL A 14 7.41 -5.74 21.17
C VAL A 14 8.14 -4.41 21.07
N SER A 15 9.24 -4.37 20.33
CA SER A 15 9.98 -3.14 20.03
C SER A 15 9.61 -2.63 18.65
N TRP A 16 9.38 -1.32 18.55
CA TRP A 16 9.03 -0.64 17.32
C TRP A 16 10.11 0.38 16.96
N SER A 17 10.33 0.57 15.66
CA SER A 17 11.15 1.65 15.14
C SER A 17 10.37 2.44 14.09
N LYS A 18 10.65 3.73 14.00
CA LYS A 18 10.10 4.57 12.96
C LYS A 18 10.82 4.24 11.65
N PHE A 19 10.07 3.73 10.69
CA PHE A 19 10.59 3.34 9.37
C PHE A 19 10.62 4.53 8.41
N LEU A 20 9.50 5.27 8.37
CA LEU A 20 9.30 6.39 7.46
C LEU A 20 8.50 7.51 8.15
N ALA A 21 8.90 8.75 7.91
CA ALA A 21 8.11 9.93 8.24
C ALA A 21 8.09 10.85 7.02
N VAL A 22 6.88 11.15 6.53
CA VAL A 22 6.66 12.01 5.36
C VAL A 22 5.72 13.12 5.73
N ASP A 23 6.04 14.35 5.32
CA ASP A 23 5.10 15.44 5.42
C ASP A 23 4.01 15.30 4.34
N MET A 24 2.78 15.02 4.78
CA MET A 24 1.63 14.91 3.88
C MET A 24 0.91 16.24 3.70
N SER A 25 1.37 17.32 4.34
CA SER A 25 0.77 18.65 4.25
C SER A 25 0.64 19.17 2.80
N PRO A 26 1.59 18.91 1.87
CA PRO A 26 1.44 19.31 0.47
C PRO A 26 0.31 18.58 -0.27
N LEU A 27 -0.12 17.42 0.25
CA LEU A 27 -1.12 16.54 -0.35
C LEU A 27 -2.51 16.80 0.26
N THR A 28 -2.89 18.05 0.50
CA THR A 28 -4.17 18.41 1.16
C THR A 28 -5.42 17.91 0.43
N TRP A 29 -5.34 17.72 -0.89
CA TRP A 29 -6.41 17.17 -1.73
C TRP A 29 -6.49 15.64 -1.65
N PHE A 30 -5.54 15.00 -0.97
CA PHE A 30 -5.36 13.55 -0.89
C PHE A 30 -5.59 13.07 0.56
N GLN A 31 -6.52 12.14 0.73
CA GLN A 31 -6.77 11.49 2.02
C GLN A 31 -6.96 10.02 1.72
N PHE A 32 -6.23 9.16 2.46
CA PHE A 32 -6.42 7.73 2.36
C PHE A 32 -7.80 7.35 2.90
N PHE A 33 -8.55 6.55 2.16
CA PHE A 33 -9.81 6.02 2.64
C PHE A 33 -9.60 4.89 3.64
N SER A 34 -10.52 4.80 4.62
CA SER A 34 -10.56 3.68 5.55
C SER A 34 -10.95 2.41 4.79
N GLY A 35 -9.98 1.53 4.54
CA GLY A 35 -10.19 0.27 3.80
C GLY A 35 -9.12 -0.03 2.76
N GLY A 36 -8.26 0.93 2.43
CA GLY A 36 -7.09 0.69 1.59
C GLY A 36 -6.09 -0.28 2.24
N SER A 37 -5.28 -0.91 1.40
CA SER A 37 -4.19 -1.79 1.84
C SER A 37 -2.83 -1.16 1.54
N PHE A 38 -1.77 -1.66 2.16
CA PHE A 38 -0.42 -1.16 1.91
C PHE A 38 0.61 -2.27 1.92
N LEU A 39 1.72 -2.02 1.21
CA LEU A 39 2.93 -2.82 1.24
C LEU A 39 4.11 -1.94 1.63
N ILE A 40 5.09 -2.54 2.31
CA ILE A 40 6.34 -1.88 2.66
C ILE A 40 7.46 -2.57 1.88
N ASP A 41 8.25 -1.79 1.15
CA ASP A 41 9.52 -2.21 0.58
C ASP A 41 10.64 -1.70 1.51
N GLU A 42 11.16 -2.60 2.34
CA GLU A 42 12.17 -2.27 3.34
C GLU A 42 13.52 -1.89 2.72
N GLU A 43 13.91 -2.51 1.61
CA GLU A 43 15.19 -2.25 0.93
C GLU A 43 15.19 -0.86 0.29
N ARG A 44 14.08 -0.48 -0.34
CA ARG A 44 13.93 0.81 -1.01
C ARG A 44 13.40 1.91 -0.09
N ARG A 45 13.02 1.56 1.14
CA ARG A 45 12.43 2.46 2.15
C ARG A 45 11.18 3.20 1.62
N VAL A 46 10.31 2.46 0.95
CA VAL A 46 9.08 2.98 0.34
C VAL A 46 7.87 2.24 0.88
N VAL A 47 6.78 2.97 1.08
CA VAL A 47 5.44 2.41 1.31
C VAL A 47 4.61 2.59 0.05
N VAL A 48 3.95 1.51 -0.37
CA VAL A 48 2.99 1.52 -1.46
C VAL A 48 1.60 1.41 -0.86
N VAL A 49 0.80 2.47 -1.00
CA VAL A 49 -0.59 2.49 -0.53
C VAL A 49 -1.51 2.28 -1.72
N PHE A 50 -2.48 1.41 -1.57
CA PHE A 50 -3.48 1.11 -2.60
C PHE A 50 -4.80 1.73 -2.17
N ASP A 51 -5.34 2.61 -3.00
CA ASP A 51 -6.60 3.30 -2.71
C ASP A 51 -7.43 3.53 -3.99
N GLY A 52 -8.72 3.79 -3.82
CA GLY A 52 -9.65 4.11 -4.90
C GLY A 52 -9.82 5.61 -5.13
N ASP A 53 -10.20 6.00 -6.35
CA ASP A 53 -10.59 7.38 -6.67
C ASP A 53 -11.85 7.82 -5.88
N LYS A 54 -11.89 9.10 -5.54
CA LYS A 54 -12.96 9.80 -4.80
C LYS A 54 -14.26 9.92 -5.59
N ASN A 55 -14.22 9.78 -6.91
CA ASN A 55 -15.40 9.96 -7.75
C ASN A 55 -16.32 8.75 -7.63
N VAL A 56 -17.43 8.96 -6.93
CA VAL A 56 -18.61 8.08 -6.87
C VAL A 56 -19.37 8.13 -8.21
N SER A 57 -18.67 7.98 -9.33
CA SER A 57 -19.26 7.60 -10.61
C SER A 57 -19.34 6.08 -10.70
N GLU A 58 -20.14 5.56 -11.64
CA GLU A 58 -20.29 4.12 -11.89
C GLU A 58 -18.96 3.38 -12.14
N THR A 59 -17.88 4.12 -12.38
CA THR A 59 -16.53 3.59 -12.46
C THR A 59 -15.59 4.36 -11.53
N SER A 60 -14.85 3.60 -10.72
CA SER A 60 -13.78 4.08 -9.84
C SER A 60 -12.44 3.58 -10.39
N ARG A 61 -11.34 4.30 -10.13
CA ARG A 61 -9.99 3.85 -10.52
C ARG A 61 -9.22 3.43 -9.28
N ASN A 62 -8.54 2.30 -9.37
CA ASN A 62 -7.58 1.90 -8.36
C ASN A 62 -6.25 2.58 -8.65
N THR A 63 -5.61 3.08 -7.60
CA THR A 63 -4.33 3.78 -7.70
C THR A 63 -3.38 3.26 -6.64
N ALA A 64 -2.12 3.05 -7.04
CA ALA A 64 -1.02 2.79 -6.13
C ALA A 64 -0.19 4.07 -5.94
N TYR A 65 -0.02 4.46 -4.68
CA TYR A 65 0.77 5.60 -4.25
C TYR A 65 2.06 5.12 -3.64
N PHE A 66 3.18 5.39 -4.29
CA PHE A 66 4.52 5.14 -3.78
C PHE A 66 4.98 6.35 -2.98
N ILE A 67 5.30 6.13 -1.71
CA ILE A 67 5.65 7.17 -0.75
C ILE A 67 6.97 6.78 -0.08
N GLY A 68 7.98 7.64 -0.14
CA GLY A 68 9.31 7.35 0.37
C GLY A 68 9.93 8.55 1.08
N GLU A 69 11.23 8.44 1.36
CA GLU A 69 12.03 9.53 1.92
C GLU A 69 12.20 10.69 0.93
N ASP A 70 12.70 11.83 1.44
CA ASP A 70 12.96 13.04 0.63
C ASP A 70 11.75 13.51 -0.18
N ASP A 71 10.56 13.39 0.41
CA ASP A 71 9.26 13.72 -0.20
C ASP A 71 9.00 12.97 -1.52
N TYR A 72 9.59 11.77 -1.69
CA TYR A 72 9.32 10.92 -2.84
C TYR A 72 7.84 10.52 -2.86
N PHE A 73 7.15 10.95 -3.92
CA PHE A 73 5.76 10.63 -4.16
C PHE A 73 5.54 10.29 -5.64
N LYS A 74 4.94 9.14 -5.90
CA LYS A 74 4.57 8.73 -7.26
C LYS A 74 3.23 8.01 -7.28
N GLU A 75 2.39 8.40 -8.22
CA GLU A 75 1.09 7.80 -8.48
C GLU A 75 1.17 6.82 -9.66
N VAL A 76 0.51 5.66 -9.53
CA VAL A 76 0.38 4.65 -10.59
C VAL A 76 -1.08 4.22 -10.68
N ASP A 77 -1.66 4.46 -11.85
CA ASP A 77 -3.01 4.03 -12.19
C ASP A 77 -3.04 2.51 -12.44
N LEU A 78 -3.84 1.78 -11.66
CA LEU A 78 -4.00 0.33 -11.72
C LEU A 78 -5.21 -0.09 -12.57
N GLY A 79 -5.95 0.87 -13.11
CA GLY A 79 -7.10 0.63 -13.97
C GLY A 79 -8.44 0.87 -13.29
N GLU A 80 -9.48 0.68 -14.09
CA GLU A 80 -10.87 0.91 -13.73
C GLU A 80 -11.49 -0.30 -13.02
N VAL A 81 -12.34 -0.02 -12.04
CA VAL A 81 -13.11 -0.99 -11.28
C VAL A 81 -14.58 -0.65 -11.43
N THR A 82 -15.36 -1.65 -11.83
CA THR A 82 -16.81 -1.54 -12.06
C THR A 82 -17.64 -1.69 -10.79
N THR A 83 -17.01 -2.02 -9.66
CA THR A 83 -17.65 -2.18 -8.36
C THR A 83 -17.10 -1.14 -7.38
N CYS A 84 -17.90 -0.12 -7.07
CA CYS A 84 -17.50 1.01 -6.23
C CYS A 84 -17.29 0.68 -4.73
N GLU A 85 -17.48 -0.59 -4.32
CA GLU A 85 -17.44 -1.02 -2.91
C GLU A 85 -16.19 -1.82 -2.53
N VAL A 86 -15.28 -2.11 -3.47
CA VAL A 86 -14.12 -2.97 -3.22
C VAL A 86 -12.83 -2.15 -3.24
N PHE A 87 -12.25 -1.95 -2.05
CA PHE A 87 -10.92 -1.34 -1.94
C PHE A 87 -9.85 -2.27 -2.51
N PRO A 88 -8.83 -1.73 -3.21
CA PRO A 88 -7.73 -2.55 -3.72
C PRO A 88 -6.95 -3.19 -2.56
N HIS A 89 -6.85 -4.51 -2.59
CA HIS A 89 -6.09 -5.30 -1.62
C HIS A 89 -4.77 -5.77 -2.21
N ALA A 90 -3.68 -5.44 -1.54
CA ALA A 90 -2.35 -5.90 -1.85
C ALA A 90 -2.02 -7.15 -1.03
N PHE A 91 -1.35 -8.10 -1.68
CA PHE A 91 -0.90 -9.33 -1.07
C PHE A 91 0.59 -9.53 -1.36
N SER A 92 1.35 -9.90 -0.34
CA SER A 92 2.72 -10.37 -0.52
C SER A 92 2.68 -11.75 -1.17
N TYR A 93 2.91 -11.82 -2.47
CA TYR A 93 2.99 -13.09 -3.18
C TYR A 93 4.43 -13.58 -3.22
N VAL A 94 4.69 -14.71 -2.57
CA VAL A 94 5.94 -15.46 -2.73
C VAL A 94 5.63 -16.62 -3.67
N PRO A 95 6.09 -16.60 -4.93
CA PRO A 95 5.86 -17.71 -5.84
C PRO A 95 6.45 -18.99 -5.24
N SER A 96 5.63 -20.04 -5.20
CA SER A 96 6.11 -21.38 -4.89
C SER A 96 7.02 -21.87 -6.01
N SER A 97 8.17 -22.45 -5.67
CA SER A 97 9.03 -23.15 -6.64
C SER A 97 8.42 -24.46 -7.16
N VAL A 98 7.21 -24.81 -6.71
CA VAL A 98 6.50 -26.01 -7.16
C VAL A 98 5.93 -25.77 -8.55
N GLN A 99 6.35 -26.60 -9.50
CA GLN A 99 5.80 -26.61 -10.85
C GLN A 99 4.33 -27.05 -10.81
N ILE A 100 3.42 -26.13 -11.14
CA ILE A 100 2.00 -26.43 -11.28
C ILE A 100 1.83 -27.21 -12.58
N ASN A 101 1.64 -28.52 -12.48
CA ASN A 101 1.29 -29.33 -13.64
C ASN A 101 -0.12 -28.93 -14.10
N GLN A 102 -0.22 -28.43 -15.33
CA GLN A 102 -1.52 -28.20 -15.96
C GLN A 102 -2.12 -29.56 -16.31
N THR A 103 -3.22 -29.94 -15.67
CA THR A 103 -4.02 -31.08 -16.09
C THR A 103 -4.73 -30.69 -17.38
N THR A 104 -4.38 -31.37 -18.49
CA THR A 104 -5.07 -31.22 -19.78
C THR A 104 -6.42 -31.90 -19.76
#